data_AF-E2ZBD9-F1
#
_entry.id   AF-E2ZBD9-F1
#
_cell.length_a   1.000
_cell.length_b   1.000
_cell.length_c   1.000
_cell.angle_alpha   90.00
_cell.angle_beta   90.00
_cell.angle_gamma   90.00
#
_symmetry.space_group_name_H-M   'P 1'
#
loop_
_entity.id
_entity.type
_entity.pdbx_description
1 polymer ?
#
loop_
_entity_poly.entity_id
_entity_poly.type
_entity_poly.pdbx_seq_one_letter_code
_entity_poly.pdbx_strand_id
1 'polypeptide(L)'
;MKTTRTLTVGDNRYEAYLTIKDMRMVEREINQSLLSIFDASSLAVISRMTANLGIDLVMAVLRFAIHDEKQGKRSDDELYDLIDEYCSIEGQTMDDLGGFVIQLIFDTGLYNKVKFHPGTEKNAKPTTSKTARSSSAR
;
A
#
# COMPACT_ATOMS: atom_id res chain seq x y z
N MET A 1 12.47 -0.22 -7.42
CA MET A 1 12.02 -0.75 -8.72
C MET A 1 10.53 -0.99 -8.59
N LYS A 2 9.72 -0.61 -9.59
CA LYS A 2 8.27 -0.85 -9.57
C LYS A 2 8.04 -2.35 -9.75
N THR A 3 7.36 -3.00 -8.80
CA THR A 3 6.96 -4.41 -8.93
C THR A 3 5.53 -4.43 -9.45
N THR A 4 5.36 -4.98 -10.64
CA THR A 4 4.05 -5.12 -11.30
C THR A 4 3.53 -6.53 -11.14
N ARG A 5 2.23 -6.66 -10.87
CA ARG A 5 1.49 -7.92 -10.89
C ARG A 5 0.40 -7.88 -11.94
N THR A 6 -0.09 -9.06 -12.31
CA THR A 6 -1.25 -9.21 -13.18
C THR A 6 -2.42 -9.71 -12.34
N LEU A 7 -3.51 -8.94 -12.32
CA LEU A 7 -4.82 -9.43 -11.86
C LEU A 7 -5.57 -9.99 -13.06
N THR A 8 -6.07 -11.21 -12.96
CA THR A 8 -6.87 -11.84 -14.02
C THR A 8 -8.29 -12.02 -13.53
N VAL A 9 -9.26 -11.47 -14.25
CA VAL A 9 -10.70 -11.53 -13.95
C VAL A 9 -11.39 -11.94 -15.24
N GLY A 10 -11.93 -13.16 -15.27
CA GLY A 10 -12.47 -13.76 -16.49
C GLY A 10 -11.41 -13.79 -17.60
N ASP A 11 -11.75 -13.20 -18.75
CA ASP A 11 -10.84 -13.04 -19.89
C ASP A 11 -9.95 -11.77 -19.81
N ASN A 12 -10.21 -10.91 -18.83
CA ASN A 12 -9.51 -9.63 -18.66
C ASN A 12 -8.23 -9.79 -17.84
N ARG A 13 -7.19 -9.07 -18.25
CA ARG A 13 -5.90 -9.01 -17.55
C ARG A 13 -5.53 -7.56 -17.26
N TYR A 14 -5.42 -7.24 -15.99
CA TYR A 14 -5.12 -5.90 -15.51
C TYR A 14 -3.67 -5.81 -15.02
N GLU A 15 -2.95 -4.78 -15.45
CA GLU A 15 -1.68 -4.41 -14.83
C GLU A 15 -1.94 -3.75 -13.47
N ALA A 16 -1.45 -4.36 -12.40
CA ALA A 16 -1.67 -3.89 -11.05
C ALA A 16 -0.35 -3.62 -10.31
N TYR A 17 -0.23 -2.43 -9.72
CA TYR A 17 0.88 -2.04 -8.87
C TYR A 17 0.50 -0.82 -8.03
N LEU A 18 1.30 -0.49 -7.02
CA LEU A 18 1.08 0.69 -6.19
C LEU A 18 2.32 1.58 -6.20
N THR A 19 2.12 2.87 -6.43
CA THR A 19 3.13 3.91 -6.13
C THR A 19 2.86 4.55 -4.76
N ILE A 20 3.83 5.30 -4.24
CA ILE A 20 3.65 6.08 -3.00
C ILE A 20 2.46 7.05 -3.12
N LYS A 21 2.20 7.59 -4.33
CA LYS A 21 1.05 8.48 -4.57
C LYS A 21 -0.26 7.70 -4.42
N ASP A 22 -0.34 6.51 -4.98
CA ASP A 22 -1.53 5.66 -4.93
C ASP A 22 -1.83 5.23 -3.50
N MET A 23 -0.79 4.88 -2.72
CA MET A 23 -0.93 4.55 -1.30
C MET A 23 -1.54 5.70 -0.49
N ARG A 24 -1.13 6.95 -0.76
CA ARG A 24 -1.75 8.12 -0.12
C ARG A 24 -3.21 8.31 -0.51
N MET A 25 -3.58 7.92 -1.72
CA MET A 25 -4.97 7.99 -2.17
C MET A 25 -5.82 6.90 -1.52
N VAL A 26 -5.28 5.68 -1.40
CA VAL A 26 -5.90 4.58 -0.64
C VAL A 26 -6.16 5.01 0.81
N GLU A 27 -5.14 5.53 1.52
CA GLU A 27 -5.30 6.01 2.91
C GLU A 27 -6.39 7.07 3.06
N ARG A 28 -6.52 7.96 2.07
CA ARG A 28 -7.57 9.00 2.05
C ARG A 28 -8.95 8.41 1.81
N GLU A 29 -9.07 7.42 0.93
CA GLU A 29 -10.35 6.78 0.61
C GLU A 29 -10.88 6.01 1.83
N ILE A 30 -10.03 5.25 2.52
CA ILE A 30 -10.44 4.48 3.71
C ILE A 30 -10.41 5.30 5.02
N ASN A 31 -9.96 6.57 4.96
CA ASN A 31 -9.75 7.45 6.11
C ASN A 31 -8.97 6.79 7.28
N GLN A 32 -7.97 5.98 6.93
CA GLN A 32 -7.17 5.21 7.87
C GLN A 32 -5.74 5.06 7.33
N SER A 33 -4.75 5.12 8.22
CA SER A 33 -3.36 4.92 7.80
C SER A 33 -3.09 3.46 7.50
N LEU A 34 -2.42 3.18 6.38
CA LEU A 34 -1.94 1.85 6.04
C LEU A 34 -0.83 1.41 7.01
N LEU A 35 -0.05 2.33 7.60
CA LEU A 35 0.92 1.97 8.65
C LEU A 35 0.26 1.41 9.90
N SER A 36 -0.93 1.88 10.29
CA SER A 36 -1.64 1.33 11.45
C SER A 36 -2.26 -0.04 11.17
N ILE A 37 -2.53 -0.34 9.90
CA ILE A 37 -3.03 -1.65 9.44
C ILE A 37 -1.87 -2.64 9.29
N PHE A 38 -0.74 -2.20 8.74
CA PHE A 38 0.38 -3.05 8.30
C PHE A 38 1.61 -3.04 9.23
N ASP A 39 1.50 -2.53 10.47
CA ASP A 39 2.61 -2.57 11.42
C ASP A 39 3.07 -4.02 11.71
N ALA A 40 4.24 -4.36 11.17
CA ALA A 40 4.86 -5.69 11.18
C ALA A 40 5.47 -6.09 12.55
N SER A 41 5.13 -5.38 13.62
CA SER A 41 5.64 -5.60 14.98
C SER A 41 4.91 -6.72 15.74
N SER A 42 3.74 -7.16 15.27
CA SER A 42 2.87 -8.07 16.03
C SER A 42 2.33 -9.22 15.17
N LEU A 43 2.60 -10.45 15.58
CA LEU A 43 2.03 -11.69 15.03
C LEU A 43 0.48 -11.68 15.06
N ALA A 44 -0.11 -10.87 15.95
CA ALA A 44 -1.56 -10.69 16.04
C ALA A 44 -2.13 -9.83 14.91
N VAL A 45 -1.30 -9.09 14.17
CA VAL A 45 -1.74 -8.30 13.01
C VAL A 45 -2.00 -9.20 11.81
N ILE A 46 -1.21 -10.25 11.56
CA ILE A 46 -1.44 -11.20 10.45
C ILE A 46 -2.80 -11.89 10.59
N SER A 47 -3.16 -12.30 11.81
CA SER A 47 -4.46 -12.92 12.10
C SER A 47 -5.65 -11.95 12.01
N ARG A 48 -5.40 -10.64 12.18
CA ARG A 48 -6.41 -9.58 12.00
C ARG A 48 -6.50 -9.06 10.56
N MET A 49 -5.39 -9.08 9.82
CA MET A 49 -5.31 -8.72 8.40
C MET A 49 -6.19 -9.64 7.57
N THR A 50 -6.14 -10.95 7.83
CA THR A 50 -6.97 -11.93 7.10
C THR A 50 -8.41 -11.97 7.60
N ALA A 51 -8.65 -11.78 8.91
CA ALA A 51 -9.99 -11.84 9.47
C ALA A 51 -10.86 -10.58 9.19
N ASN A 52 -10.24 -9.44 8.89
CA ASN A 52 -10.93 -8.15 8.67
C ASN A 52 -10.22 -7.29 7.61
N LEU A 53 -9.78 -7.88 6.50
CA LEU A 53 -9.52 -7.09 5.30
C LEU A 53 -10.89 -6.60 4.81
N GLY A 54 -11.27 -5.43 5.31
CA GLY A 54 -12.53 -4.80 4.96
C GLY A 54 -12.62 -4.67 3.45
N ILE A 55 -13.78 -4.96 2.90
CA ILE A 55 -14.09 -4.77 1.48
C ILE A 55 -13.67 -3.37 1.01
N ASP A 56 -13.78 -2.36 1.87
CA ASP A 56 -13.33 -0.98 1.65
C ASP A 56 -11.85 -0.87 1.28
N LEU A 57 -10.97 -1.64 1.95
CA LEU A 57 -9.54 -1.64 1.64
C LEU A 57 -9.27 -2.34 0.30
N VAL A 58 -9.98 -3.44 0.01
CA VAL A 58 -9.86 -4.14 -1.27
C VAL A 58 -10.32 -3.22 -2.41
N MET A 59 -11.49 -2.60 -2.28
CA MET A 59 -12.03 -1.65 -3.25
C MET A 59 -11.09 -0.46 -3.46
N ALA A 60 -10.65 0.19 -2.39
CA ALA A 60 -9.75 1.34 -2.49
C ALA A 60 -8.43 0.97 -3.17
N VAL A 61 -7.84 -0.17 -2.81
CA VAL A 61 -6.60 -0.63 -3.44
C VAL A 61 -6.84 -0.92 -4.92
N LEU A 62 -7.88 -1.67 -5.29
CA LEU A 62 -8.16 -1.99 -6.69
C LEU A 62 -8.43 -0.73 -7.53
N ARG A 63 -9.11 0.27 -6.96
CA ARG A 63 -9.40 1.56 -7.63
C ARG A 63 -8.12 2.24 -8.10
N PHE A 64 -7.09 2.25 -7.26
CA PHE A 64 -5.83 2.95 -7.58
C PHE A 64 -4.74 2.04 -8.14
N ALA A 65 -4.77 0.73 -7.84
CA ALA A 65 -3.72 -0.19 -8.26
C ALA A 65 -3.89 -0.67 -9.69
N ILE A 66 -5.10 -0.72 -10.24
CA ILE A 66 -5.30 -1.10 -11.64
C ILE A 66 -4.97 0.09 -12.54
N HIS A 67 -3.80 0.02 -13.18
CA HIS A 67 -3.26 1.09 -14.00
C HIS A 67 -3.71 0.99 -15.45
N ASP A 68 -4.97 1.34 -15.67
CA ASP A 68 -5.58 1.52 -16.99
C ASP A 68 -6.25 2.90 -17.11
N GLU A 69 -7.10 3.08 -18.13
CA GLU A 69 -7.79 4.35 -18.38
C GLU A 69 -8.70 4.80 -17.22
N LYS A 70 -9.15 3.87 -16.37
CA LYS A 70 -10.03 4.11 -15.23
C LYS A 70 -9.30 4.16 -13.89
N GLN A 71 -7.96 4.22 -13.89
CA GLN A 71 -7.20 4.32 -12.64
C GLN A 71 -7.67 5.50 -11.78
N GLY A 72 -8.07 5.20 -10.53
CA GLY A 72 -8.57 6.17 -9.55
C GLY A 72 -9.95 6.77 -9.88
N LYS A 73 -10.63 6.25 -10.91
CA LYS A 73 -11.92 6.78 -11.41
C LYS A 73 -13.04 5.75 -11.49
N ARG A 74 -12.72 4.45 -11.32
CA ARG A 74 -13.75 3.40 -11.21
C ARG A 74 -14.76 3.79 -10.16
N SER A 75 -16.04 3.56 -10.40
CA SER A 75 -17.08 3.72 -9.37
C SER A 75 -17.07 2.56 -8.37
N ASP A 76 -17.85 2.69 -7.30
CA ASP A 76 -18.02 1.62 -6.32
C ASP A 76 -18.74 0.43 -6.96
N ASP A 77 -19.78 0.67 -7.76
CA ASP A 77 -20.50 -0.37 -8.51
C ASP A 77 -19.55 -1.13 -9.46
N GLU A 78 -18.70 -0.42 -10.21
CA GLU A 78 -17.73 -1.06 -11.11
C GLU A 78 -16.69 -1.91 -10.35
N LEU A 79 -16.38 -1.54 -9.11
CA LEU A 79 -15.46 -2.31 -8.25
C LEU A 79 -16.16 -3.53 -7.65
N TYR A 80 -17.41 -3.40 -7.23
CA TYR A 80 -18.21 -4.53 -6.78
C TYR A 80 -18.42 -5.54 -7.91
N ASP A 81 -18.77 -5.07 -9.12
CA ASP A 81 -18.91 -5.93 -10.30
C ASP A 81 -17.60 -6.68 -10.61
N LEU A 82 -16.45 -6.00 -10.52
CA LEU A 82 -15.14 -6.63 -10.72
C LEU A 82 -14.83 -7.70 -9.65
N ILE A 83 -15.16 -7.42 -8.39
CA ILE A 83 -14.93 -8.35 -7.27
C ILE A 83 -15.86 -9.56 -7.39
N ASP A 84 -17.12 -9.35 -7.76
CA ASP A 84 -18.11 -10.40 -7.99
C ASP A 84 -17.71 -11.28 -9.18
N GLU A 85 -17.27 -10.66 -10.29
CA GLU A 85 -16.76 -11.40 -11.46
C GLU A 85 -15.54 -12.25 -11.07
N TYR A 86 -14.59 -11.71 -10.30
CA TYR A 86 -13.45 -12.46 -9.78
C TYR A 86 -13.89 -13.65 -8.91
N CYS A 87 -14.78 -13.42 -7.96
CA CYS A 87 -15.25 -14.47 -7.04
C CYS A 87 -16.20 -15.49 -7.69
N SER A 88 -16.73 -15.20 -8.88
CA SER A 88 -17.56 -16.14 -9.65
C SER A 88 -16.74 -17.27 -10.31
N ILE A 89 -15.42 -17.11 -10.37
CA ILE A 89 -14.51 -18.06 -11.03
C ILE A 89 -14.10 -19.15 -10.04
N GLU A 90 -14.17 -20.40 -10.50
CA GLU A 90 -13.82 -21.56 -9.67
C GLU A 90 -12.38 -21.44 -9.12
N GLY A 91 -12.26 -21.51 -7.80
CA GLY A 91 -10.97 -21.41 -7.10
C GLY A 91 -10.45 -20.00 -6.87
N GLN A 92 -11.22 -18.95 -7.21
CA GLN A 92 -10.91 -17.56 -6.86
C GLN A 92 -11.85 -17.08 -5.75
N THR A 93 -11.27 -16.72 -4.61
CA THR A 93 -12.04 -16.28 -3.42
C THR A 93 -11.68 -14.87 -2.99
N MET A 94 -12.53 -14.27 -2.16
CA MET A 94 -12.22 -12.97 -1.53
C MET A 94 -10.92 -13.01 -0.71
N ASP A 95 -10.58 -14.16 -0.13
CA ASP A 95 -9.31 -14.34 0.59
C ASP A 95 -8.10 -14.27 -0.36
N ASP A 96 -8.21 -14.85 -1.56
CA ASP A 96 -7.16 -14.77 -2.60
C ASP A 96 -6.98 -13.33 -3.08
N LEU A 97 -8.10 -12.62 -3.29
CA LEU A 97 -8.08 -11.22 -3.69
C LEU A 97 -7.51 -10.31 -2.60
N GLY A 98 -7.87 -10.56 -1.34
CA GLY A 98 -7.27 -9.91 -0.18
C GLY A 98 -5.77 -10.16 -0.10
N GLY A 99 -5.33 -11.41 -0.33
CA GLY A 99 -3.91 -11.77 -0.41
C GLY A 99 -3.18 -11.01 -1.52
N PHE A 100 -3.79 -10.88 -2.70
CA PHE A 100 -3.26 -10.09 -3.81
C PHE A 100 -3.09 -8.61 -3.43
N VAL A 101 -4.12 -8.00 -2.82
CA VAL A 101 -4.10 -6.61 -2.33
C VAL A 101 -2.98 -6.38 -1.32
N ILE A 102 -2.86 -7.27 -0.32
CA ILE A 102 -1.76 -7.22 0.66
C ILE A 102 -0.42 -7.25 -0.06
N GLN A 103 -0.28 -8.13 -1.04
CA GLN A 103 1.01 -8.29 -1.72
C GLN A 103 1.42 -7.07 -2.53
N LEU A 104 0.46 -6.39 -3.17
CA LEU A 104 0.71 -5.10 -3.84
C LEU A 104 1.23 -4.04 -2.86
N ILE A 105 0.68 -4.00 -1.63
CA ILE A 105 1.11 -3.06 -0.59
C ILE A 105 2.56 -3.36 -0.15
N PHE A 106 2.91 -4.62 0.07
CA PHE A 106 4.28 -5.00 0.44
C PHE A 106 5.30 -4.80 -0.69
N ASP A 107 4.86 -4.96 -1.94
CA ASP A 107 5.69 -4.73 -3.13
C ASP A 107 6.16 -3.27 -3.27
N THR A 108 5.50 -2.31 -2.60
CA THR A 108 5.98 -0.92 -2.50
C THR A 108 7.29 -0.79 -1.73
N GLY A 109 7.62 -1.77 -0.89
CA GLY A 109 8.81 -1.78 -0.04
C GLY A 109 8.70 -0.91 1.22
N LEU A 110 7.60 -0.17 1.43
CA LEU A 110 7.48 0.79 2.52
C LEU A 110 7.33 0.12 3.90
N TYR A 111 6.70 -1.06 3.95
CA TYR A 111 6.40 -1.80 5.18
C TYR A 111 7.35 -2.97 5.42
N ASN A 112 8.32 -3.17 4.51
CA ASN A 112 9.37 -4.16 4.71
C ASN A 112 10.28 -3.67 5.84
N LYS A 113 10.57 -4.53 6.83
CA LYS A 113 11.56 -4.22 7.86
C LYS A 113 12.84 -3.77 7.17
N VAL A 114 13.22 -2.51 7.37
CA VAL A 114 14.55 -2.04 7.02
C VAL A 114 15.50 -2.90 7.85
N LYS A 115 16.20 -3.83 7.21
CA LYS A 115 17.31 -4.54 7.84
C LYS A 115 18.42 -3.51 8.03
N PHE A 116 18.33 -2.71 9.09
CA PHE A 116 19.47 -1.90 9.53
C PHE A 116 20.62 -2.88 9.77
N HIS A 117 21.59 -2.88 8.85
CA HIS A 117 22.82 -3.60 9.08
C HIS A 117 23.53 -2.82 10.19
N PRO A 118 23.78 -3.43 11.37
CA PRO A 118 24.55 -2.77 12.41
C PRO A 118 25.97 -2.57 11.86
N GLY A 119 26.25 -1.38 11.32
CA GLY A 119 27.53 -1.08 10.66
C GLY A 119 27.52 0.08 9.67
N THR A 120 26.38 0.51 9.14
CA THR A 120 26.32 1.73 8.30
C THR A 120 25.90 2.95 9.12
N GLU A 121 26.76 3.36 10.04
CA GLU A 121 26.72 4.73 10.58
C GLU A 121 27.07 5.71 9.46
N LYS A 122 26.06 6.26 8.79
CA LYS A 122 26.15 7.59 8.19
C LYS A 122 24.87 8.36 8.50
N ASN A 123 24.65 8.63 9.78
CA ASN A 123 23.98 9.87 10.12
C ASN A 123 24.85 10.98 9.52
N ALA A 124 24.37 11.61 8.43
CA ALA A 124 24.98 12.83 7.96
C ALA A 124 25.05 13.78 9.16
N LYS A 125 26.26 14.27 9.46
CA LYS A 125 26.44 15.25 10.54
C LYS A 125 25.43 16.38 10.31
N PRO A 126 24.67 16.80 11.34
CA PRO A 126 23.82 17.97 11.22
C PRO A 126 24.68 19.12 10.69
N THR A 127 24.33 19.67 9.53
CA THR A 127 24.94 20.91 9.04
C THR A 127 24.81 21.92 10.16
N THR A 128 25.96 22.36 10.67
CA THR A 128 26.11 23.22 11.83
C THR A 128 25.09 24.35 11.83
N SER A 129 24.43 24.50 12.98
CA SER A 129 23.56 25.63 13.28
C SER A 129 24.25 26.94 12.93
N LYS A 130 23.49 27.84 12.30
CA LYS A 130 23.88 29.24 12.04
C LYS A 130 24.62 29.79 13.26
N THR A 131 25.85 30.21 13.05
CA THR A 131 26.67 30.97 13.99
C THR A 131 25.82 32.10 14.57
N ALA A 132 25.42 31.96 15.83
CA ALA A 132 24.94 33.09 16.62
C ALA A 132 26.12 34.05 16.72
N ARG A 133 26.07 35.16 15.96
CA ARG A 133 26.99 36.28 16.15
C ARG A 133 26.81 36.78 17.56
N SER A 134 27.81 36.53 18.40
CA SER A 134 28.04 37.27 19.62
C SER A 134 28.36 38.71 19.24
N SER A 135 27.42 39.63 19.48
CA SER A 135 27.77 41.05 19.66
C SER A 135 27.71 41.34 21.16
N SER A 136 28.88 41.20 21.79
CA SER A 136 29.15 41.74 23.12
C SER A 136 29.31 43.27 23.01
N ALA A 137 28.59 43.97 23.88
CA ALA A 137 28.80 45.31 24.44
C ALA A 137 29.78 46.28 23.75
N ARG A 138 29.25 47.45 23.39
CA ARG A 138 29.70 48.75 23.92
C ARG A 138 28.56 49.75 23.95
#